data_AF-X1NAS2-F1
#
_entry.id   AF-X1NAS2-F1
#
_cell.length_a   1.000
_cell.length_b   1.000
_cell.length_c   1.000
_cell.angle_alpha   90.00
_cell.angle_beta   90.00
_cell.angle_gamma   90.00
#
_symmetry.space_group_name_H-M   'P 1'
#
loop_
_entity.id
_entity.type
_entity.pdbx_description
1 polymer ?
#
loop_
_entity_poly.entity_id
_entity_poly.type
_entity_poly.pdbx_seq_one_letter_code
_entity_poly.pdbx_strand_id
1 'polypeptide(L)'
;TAAEIITFVAPDRRVFSENIIHRAGFIIEEDIPCWGKIIGTEPSGEKMIVSYKKIYIDRAEDVKKGRILTIYRPGKVITHPKTNEKLGKEIIVLGRAEVEDIGADGSRCIVIASYDIIKKGDFVIPYEPILAPEYVELIATTKEIEGYVVEVKSVDVLTPPHVFVYVDHGEETGVAVGDVFDVYQKRKIGGKEMPDFSIAKIQVISVFRNASIGLLLQTRETNVVKRGERCRLALEAR
;
A
#
# COMPACT_ATOMS: atom_id res chain seq x y z
N THR A 1 35.89 27.60 23.89
CA THR A 1 34.52 27.55 23.36
C THR A 1 34.47 26.42 22.34
N ALA A 2 33.91 25.27 22.70
CA ALA A 2 33.85 24.10 21.84
C ALA A 2 32.44 24.01 21.24
N ALA A 3 32.35 23.98 19.91
CA ALA A 3 31.09 23.76 19.21
C ALA A 3 30.77 22.26 19.23
N GLU A 4 29.63 21.89 19.81
CA GLU A 4 29.08 20.55 19.68
C GLU A 4 28.64 20.31 18.24
N ILE A 5 29.24 19.29 17.62
CA ILE A 5 28.82 18.80 16.32
C ILE A 5 27.58 17.93 16.55
N ILE A 6 26.40 18.51 16.32
CA ILE A 6 25.15 17.75 16.29
C ILE A 6 25.21 16.87 15.04
N THR A 7 25.49 15.59 15.25
CA THR A 7 25.50 14.60 14.17
C THR A 7 24.04 14.31 13.82
N PHE A 8 23.57 14.83 12.69
CA PHE A 8 22.30 14.41 12.11
C PHE A 8 22.45 12.96 11.65
N VAL A 9 22.05 12.02 12.50
CA VAL A 9 21.79 10.65 12.08
C VAL A 9 20.57 10.72 11.17
N ALA A 10 20.79 10.57 9.86
CA ALA A 10 19.69 10.41 8.93
C ALA A 10 18.83 9.23 9.42
N PRO A 11 17.51 9.39 9.62
CA PRO A 11 16.69 8.29 10.09
C PRO A 11 16.83 7.13 9.11
N ASP A 12 17.05 5.94 9.66
CA ASP A 12 17.04 4.71 8.89
C ASP A 12 15.77 4.69 8.02
N ARG A 13 15.94 4.55 6.70
CA ARG A 13 14.80 4.47 5.77
C ARG A 13 14.21 3.07 5.92
N ARG A 14 13.52 2.83 7.03
CA ARG A 14 12.71 1.62 7.21
C ARG A 14 11.68 1.55 6.08
N VAL A 15 11.91 0.65 5.14
CA VAL A 15 10.97 0.34 4.05
C VAL A 15 9.68 -0.25 4.62
N PHE A 16 9.80 -0.99 5.72
CA PHE A 16 8.70 -1.60 6.44
C PHE A 16 8.27 -0.70 7.59
N SER A 17 7.11 -0.09 7.45
CA SER A 17 6.39 0.51 8.56
C SER A 17 4.90 0.30 8.36
N GLU A 18 4.16 0.20 9.46
CA GLU A 18 2.71 0.07 9.43
C GLU A 18 2.07 1.15 8.54
N ASN A 19 2.53 2.40 8.66
CA ASN A 19 2.07 3.52 7.83
C ASN A 19 2.35 3.35 6.33
N ILE A 20 3.52 2.81 5.95
CA ILE A 20 3.83 2.54 4.54
C ILE A 20 2.92 1.44 4.00
N ILE A 21 2.71 0.37 4.77
CA ILE A 21 1.87 -0.75 4.36
C ILE A 21 0.41 -0.32 4.21
N HIS A 22 -0.13 0.46 5.16
CA HIS A 22 -1.49 1.03 5.02
C HIS A 22 -1.63 1.88 3.76
N ARG A 23 -0.65 2.74 3.47
CA ARG A 23 -0.66 3.61 2.29
C ARG A 23 -0.59 2.83 0.97
N ALA A 24 0.05 1.67 0.97
CA ALA A 24 0.06 0.76 -0.17
C ALA A 24 -1.36 0.31 -0.52
N GLY A 25 -2.16 0.02 0.51
CA GLY A 25 -3.49 -0.55 0.39
C GLY A 25 -3.45 -2.08 0.33
N PHE A 26 -4.58 -2.68 -0.02
CA PHE A 26 -4.73 -4.13 -0.10
C PHE A 26 -5.30 -4.59 -1.44
N ILE A 27 -5.14 -5.88 -1.73
CA ILE A 27 -5.80 -6.57 -2.83
C ILE A 27 -6.69 -7.66 -2.22
N ILE A 28 -7.97 -7.65 -2.57
CA ILE A 28 -8.94 -8.66 -2.14
C ILE A 28 -9.52 -9.40 -3.34
N GLU A 29 -9.77 -10.71 -3.20
CA GLU A 29 -10.41 -11.51 -4.25
C GLU A 29 -11.92 -11.30 -4.29
N GLU A 30 -12.52 -11.31 -3.10
CA GLU A 30 -13.94 -11.17 -2.82
C GLU A 30 -14.24 -9.82 -2.18
N ASP A 31 -15.46 -9.31 -2.38
CA ASP A 31 -15.87 -8.04 -1.78
C ASP A 31 -15.98 -8.15 -0.26
N ILE A 32 -15.44 -7.16 0.46
CA ILE A 32 -15.60 -7.04 1.91
C ILE A 32 -17.08 -6.73 2.20
N PRO A 33 -17.79 -7.56 2.99
CA PRO A 33 -19.14 -7.25 3.43
C PRO A 33 -19.19 -5.89 4.12
N CYS A 34 -20.23 -5.11 3.84
CA CYS A 34 -20.38 -3.78 4.43
C CYS A 34 -20.55 -3.89 5.94
N TRP A 35 -19.48 -3.58 6.70
CA TRP A 35 -19.53 -3.55 8.16
C TRP A 35 -20.12 -2.24 8.67
N GLY A 36 -19.63 -1.10 8.19
CA GLY A 36 -20.18 0.22 8.47
C GLY A 36 -19.68 1.29 7.49
N LYS A 37 -20.29 2.47 7.55
CA LYS A 37 -20.02 3.64 6.70
C LYS A 37 -20.04 4.93 7.47
N ILE A 38 -19.25 5.90 7.01
CA ILE A 38 -19.30 7.27 7.48
C ILE A 38 -20.58 7.94 6.94
N ILE A 39 -21.46 8.37 7.84
CA ILE A 39 -22.75 9.01 7.50
C ILE A 39 -22.78 10.52 7.80
N GLY A 40 -21.82 11.03 8.56
CA GLY A 40 -21.77 12.44 8.94
C GLY A 40 -20.43 12.87 9.52
N THR A 41 -20.31 14.18 9.75
CA THR A 41 -19.11 14.83 10.29
C THR A 41 -19.48 15.87 11.35
N GLU A 42 -18.53 16.23 12.19
CA GLU A 42 -18.63 17.36 13.12
C GLU A 42 -17.43 18.31 12.88
N PRO A 43 -17.67 19.55 12.38
CA PRO A 43 -18.97 20.12 12.01
C PRO A 43 -19.61 19.45 10.78
N SER A 44 -20.93 19.57 10.64
CA SER A 44 -21.69 18.96 9.53
C SER A 44 -21.31 19.56 8.17
N GLY A 45 -21.24 18.73 7.14
CA GLY A 45 -21.00 19.16 5.75
C GLY A 45 -19.53 19.29 5.33
N GLU A 46 -18.59 18.85 6.16
CA GLU A 46 -17.16 18.82 5.84
C GLU A 46 -16.91 17.92 4.62
N LYS A 47 -16.20 18.45 3.62
CA LYS A 47 -15.92 17.74 2.35
C LYS A 47 -14.56 17.06 2.35
N MET A 48 -13.64 17.52 3.20
CA MET A 48 -12.29 16.99 3.32
C MET A 48 -12.04 16.63 4.78
N ILE A 49 -12.28 15.37 5.11
CA ILE A 49 -12.08 14.87 6.46
C ILE A 49 -10.63 14.42 6.58
N VAL A 50 -9.94 14.94 7.58
CA VAL A 50 -8.53 14.65 7.89
C VAL A 50 -8.38 14.33 9.38
N SER A 51 -7.15 14.04 9.81
CA SER A 51 -6.83 13.77 11.22
C SER A 51 -7.40 14.83 12.18
N TYR A 52 -7.78 14.39 13.39
CA TYR A 52 -8.43 15.15 14.47
C TYR A 52 -9.87 15.62 14.20
N LYS A 53 -10.43 15.35 13.02
CA LYS A 53 -11.85 15.60 12.75
C LYS A 53 -12.71 14.49 13.35
N LYS A 54 -13.96 14.83 13.68
CA LYS A 54 -14.95 13.88 14.18
C LYS A 54 -15.90 13.44 13.06
N ILE A 55 -16.20 12.15 13.07
CA ILE A 55 -17.08 11.48 12.11
C ILE A 55 -18.16 10.68 12.83
N TYR A 56 -19.25 10.42 12.14
CA TYR A 56 -20.34 9.55 12.59
C TYR A 56 -20.43 8.35 11.66
N ILE A 57 -20.52 7.15 12.23
CA ILE A 57 -20.72 5.90 11.49
C ILE A 57 -22.11 5.31 11.75
N ASP A 58 -22.67 4.63 10.76
CA ASP A 58 -23.99 3.95 10.83
C ASP A 58 -23.97 2.60 11.58
N ARG A 59 -23.03 2.44 12.51
CA ARG A 59 -22.89 1.21 13.28
C ARG A 59 -22.73 1.49 14.77
N ALA A 60 -23.54 0.80 15.57
CA ALA A 60 -23.43 0.73 17.02
C ALA A 60 -23.23 -0.72 17.53
N GLU A 61 -23.77 -1.69 16.80
CA GLU A 61 -23.63 -3.13 17.08
C GLU A 61 -22.18 -3.61 16.93
N ASP A 62 -21.75 -4.43 17.89
CA ASP A 62 -20.38 -4.96 17.97
C ASP A 62 -19.29 -3.87 17.93
N VAL A 63 -19.60 -2.65 18.39
CA VAL A 63 -18.64 -1.55 18.56
C VAL A 63 -18.34 -1.36 20.04
N LYS A 64 -17.11 -0.95 20.38
CA LYS A 64 -16.69 -0.61 21.75
C LYS A 64 -15.96 0.74 21.75
N LYS A 65 -16.17 1.53 22.80
CA LYS A 65 -15.39 2.76 23.03
C LYS A 65 -13.89 2.44 23.07
N GLY A 66 -13.07 3.27 22.44
CA GLY A 66 -11.63 3.07 22.27
C GLY A 66 -11.23 2.06 21.18
N ARG A 67 -12.20 1.43 20.48
CA ARG A 67 -11.88 0.55 19.34
C ARG A 67 -11.36 1.39 18.18
N ILE A 68 -10.28 0.92 17.57
CA ILE A 68 -9.73 1.48 16.33
C ILE A 68 -10.41 0.82 15.14
N LEU A 69 -10.73 1.65 14.15
CA LEU A 69 -11.34 1.26 12.88
C LEU A 69 -10.44 1.71 11.73
N THR A 70 -10.36 0.88 10.69
CA THR A 70 -9.76 1.24 9.41
C THR A 70 -10.80 1.91 8.54
N ILE A 71 -10.50 3.10 8.03
CA ILE A 71 -11.33 3.81 7.04
C ILE A 71 -10.79 3.47 5.66
N TYR A 72 -11.67 2.99 4.78
CA TYR A 72 -11.26 2.56 3.45
C TYR A 72 -12.27 2.87 2.35
N ARG A 73 -11.79 2.78 1.11
CA ARG A 73 -12.60 2.90 -0.09
C ARG A 73 -12.23 1.81 -1.09
N PRO A 74 -13.20 1.07 -1.65
CA PRO A 74 -12.94 0.17 -2.76
C PRO A 74 -12.39 0.96 -3.96
N GLY A 75 -11.25 0.50 -4.47
CA GLY A 75 -10.61 1.00 -5.67
C GLY A 75 -11.03 0.21 -6.91
N LYS A 76 -10.15 0.19 -7.90
CA LYS A 76 -10.39 -0.49 -9.18
C LYS A 76 -10.15 -2.00 -9.10
N VAL A 77 -10.68 -2.72 -10.09
CA VAL A 77 -10.31 -4.13 -10.31
C VAL A 77 -8.91 -4.15 -10.94
N ILE A 78 -8.01 -4.94 -10.35
CA ILE A 78 -6.65 -5.14 -10.84
C ILE A 78 -6.67 -6.32 -11.81
N THR A 79 -6.21 -6.08 -13.04
CA THR A 79 -6.14 -7.10 -14.09
C THR A 79 -4.75 -7.21 -14.69
N HIS A 80 -4.35 -8.44 -14.99
CA HIS A 80 -3.06 -8.74 -15.58
C HIS A 80 -2.94 -8.11 -16.99
N PRO A 81 -1.86 -7.37 -17.31
CA PRO A 81 -1.76 -6.56 -18.53
C PRO A 81 -1.61 -7.36 -19.83
N LYS A 82 -1.26 -8.64 -19.77
CA LYS A 82 -1.16 -9.54 -20.95
C LYS A 82 -2.36 -10.47 -21.13
N THR A 83 -2.78 -11.16 -20.07
CA THR A 83 -3.86 -12.16 -20.08
C THR A 83 -5.24 -11.58 -19.82
N ASN A 84 -5.35 -10.36 -19.28
CA ASN A 84 -6.58 -9.76 -18.75
C ASN A 84 -7.24 -10.53 -17.60
N GLU A 85 -6.53 -11.47 -16.99
CA GLU A 85 -7.00 -12.18 -15.81
C GLU A 85 -7.20 -11.23 -14.63
N LYS A 86 -8.26 -11.44 -13.84
CA LYS A 86 -8.54 -10.67 -12.63
C LYS A 86 -7.62 -11.15 -11.50
N LEU A 87 -6.79 -10.25 -10.98
CA LEU A 87 -5.91 -10.51 -9.85
C LEU A 87 -6.54 -10.13 -8.50
N GLY A 88 -7.55 -9.27 -8.53
CA GLY A 88 -8.30 -8.87 -7.34
C GLY A 88 -8.91 -7.47 -7.48
N LYS A 89 -9.37 -6.93 -6.36
CA LYS A 89 -9.90 -5.56 -6.24
C LYS A 89 -9.03 -4.79 -5.26
N GLU A 90 -8.68 -3.57 -5.64
CA GLU A 90 -7.92 -2.70 -4.76
C GLU A 90 -8.79 -2.22 -3.59
N ILE A 91 -8.21 -2.18 -2.39
CA ILE A 91 -8.73 -1.46 -1.24
C ILE A 91 -7.77 -0.34 -0.89
N ILE A 92 -8.27 0.89 -0.93
CA ILE A 92 -7.53 2.10 -0.60
C ILE A 92 -7.79 2.41 0.87
N VAL A 93 -6.74 2.34 1.70
CA VAL A 93 -6.82 2.75 3.11
C VAL A 93 -6.68 4.26 3.18
N LEU A 94 -7.71 4.92 3.71
CA LEU A 94 -7.78 6.38 3.81
C LEU A 94 -7.30 6.89 5.16
N GLY A 95 -7.39 6.06 6.21
CA GLY A 95 -7.02 6.46 7.55
C GLY A 95 -7.50 5.51 8.64
N ARG A 96 -7.41 5.96 9.88
CA ARG A 96 -7.88 5.26 11.07
C ARG A 96 -8.75 6.19 11.91
N ALA A 97 -9.77 5.65 12.55
CA ALA A 97 -10.58 6.36 13.53
C ALA A 97 -10.72 5.55 14.82
N GLU A 98 -10.82 6.26 15.95
CA GLU A 98 -11.10 5.69 17.25
C GLU A 98 -12.53 6.03 17.67
N VAL A 99 -13.26 5.03 18.18
CA VAL A 99 -14.63 5.21 18.66
C VAL A 99 -14.63 5.98 19.98
N GLU A 100 -15.22 7.18 20.00
CA GLU A 100 -15.34 7.99 21.21
C GLU A 100 -16.60 7.64 22.00
N ASP A 101 -17.75 7.55 21.32
CA ASP A 101 -19.06 7.33 21.95
C ASP A 101 -19.98 6.50 21.05
N ILE A 102 -20.88 5.74 21.67
CA ILE A 102 -21.80 4.82 21.00
C ILE A 102 -23.23 5.25 21.35
N GLY A 103 -24.04 5.49 20.33
CA GLY A 103 -25.48 5.76 20.44
C GLY A 103 -26.31 4.50 20.19
N ALA A 104 -27.62 4.69 19.96
CA ALA A 104 -28.53 3.57 19.66
C ALA A 104 -28.25 2.94 18.29
N ASP A 105 -28.13 3.77 17.25
CA ASP A 105 -28.04 3.32 15.85
C ASP A 105 -26.71 3.65 15.17
N GLY A 106 -25.81 4.35 15.87
CA GLY A 106 -24.54 4.80 15.30
C GLY A 106 -23.52 5.22 16.34
N SER A 107 -22.28 5.41 15.91
CA SER A 107 -21.17 5.77 16.80
C SER A 107 -20.47 7.04 16.34
N ARG A 108 -20.00 7.83 17.30
CA ARG A 108 -19.12 8.98 17.07
C ARG A 108 -17.67 8.53 17.20
N CYS A 109 -16.85 8.87 16.21
CA CYS A 109 -15.43 8.54 16.18
C CYS A 109 -14.59 9.78 15.93
N ILE A 110 -13.34 9.76 16.41
CA ILE A 110 -12.31 10.75 16.07
C ILE A 110 -11.32 10.14 15.08
N VAL A 111 -11.00 10.85 13.99
CA VAL A 111 -10.00 10.40 13.03
C VAL A 111 -8.62 10.58 13.65
N ILE A 112 -7.93 9.47 13.92
CA ILE A 112 -6.60 9.46 14.57
C ILE A 112 -5.45 9.43 13.55
N ALA A 113 -5.72 9.06 12.30
CA ALA A 113 -4.77 9.13 11.20
C ALA A 113 -5.50 9.31 9.87
N SER A 114 -4.93 10.10 8.95
CA SER A 114 -5.43 10.29 7.59
C SER A 114 -4.28 10.16 6.61
N TYR A 115 -4.37 9.18 5.71
CA TYR A 115 -3.40 8.89 4.66
C TYR A 115 -3.83 9.45 3.30
N ASP A 116 -5.13 9.70 3.14
CA ASP A 116 -5.75 10.32 1.98
C ASP A 116 -7.04 11.06 2.43
N ILE A 117 -7.72 11.74 1.52
CA ILE A 117 -8.95 12.48 1.78
C ILE A 117 -10.09 11.51 2.09
N ILE A 118 -10.57 11.58 3.33
CA ILE A 118 -11.75 10.87 3.81
C ILE A 118 -12.99 11.73 3.51
N LYS A 119 -14.11 11.07 3.16
CA LYS A 119 -15.40 11.70 2.89
C LYS A 119 -16.56 10.88 3.44
N LYS A 120 -17.73 11.52 3.55
CA LYS A 120 -19.00 10.82 3.81
C LYS A 120 -19.25 9.73 2.76
N GLY A 121 -19.67 8.55 3.21
CA GLY A 121 -19.91 7.37 2.40
C GLY A 121 -18.72 6.43 2.30
N ASP A 122 -17.53 6.81 2.78
CA ASP A 122 -16.42 5.87 2.94
C ASP A 122 -16.75 4.82 4.00
N PHE A 123 -16.14 3.64 3.84
CA PHE A 123 -16.43 2.49 4.67
C PHE A 123 -15.50 2.44 5.89
N VAL A 124 -15.98 1.78 6.93
CA VAL A 124 -15.19 1.44 8.10
C VAL A 124 -15.26 -0.06 8.38
N ILE A 125 -14.17 -0.62 8.88
CA ILE A 125 -14.08 -1.99 9.42
C ILE A 125 -13.22 -1.96 10.69
N PRO A 126 -13.32 -2.97 11.57
CA PRO A 126 -12.38 -3.14 12.68
C PRO A 126 -10.94 -3.12 12.17
N TYR A 127 -10.08 -2.39 12.89
CA TYR A 127 -8.67 -2.33 12.54
C TYR A 127 -7.96 -3.63 12.93
N GLU A 128 -7.19 -4.17 11.99
CA GLU A 128 -6.30 -5.31 12.20
C GLU A 128 -4.85 -4.81 12.18
N PRO A 129 -4.08 -5.02 13.28
CA PRO A 129 -2.68 -4.63 13.33
C PRO A 129 -1.85 -5.34 12.27
N ILE A 130 -1.03 -4.56 11.56
CA ILE A 130 -0.07 -5.10 10.59
C ILE A 130 1.28 -5.25 11.28
N LEU A 131 1.82 -6.48 11.26
CA LEU A 131 3.17 -6.75 11.71
C LEU A 131 4.14 -6.44 10.56
N ALA A 132 4.83 -5.30 10.65
CA ALA A 132 5.90 -4.96 9.74
C ALA A 132 7.21 -5.62 10.21
N PRO A 133 7.96 -6.34 9.34
CA PRO A 133 9.23 -6.94 9.74
C PRO A 133 10.23 -5.84 10.16
N GLU A 134 10.89 -6.04 11.31
CA GLU A 134 11.88 -5.08 11.83
C GLU A 134 13.20 -5.13 11.04
N TYR A 135 13.56 -6.32 10.58
CA TYR A 135 14.75 -6.59 9.78
C TYR A 135 14.42 -7.63 8.70
N VAL A 136 14.97 -7.43 7.52
CA VAL A 136 14.87 -8.37 6.40
C VAL A 136 16.27 -8.58 5.87
N GLU A 137 16.79 -9.80 5.95
CA GLU A 137 18.04 -10.15 5.28
C GLU A 137 17.75 -10.40 3.80
N LEU A 138 18.54 -9.78 2.91
CA LEU A 138 18.38 -9.98 1.46
C LEU A 138 19.52 -10.82 0.92
N ILE A 139 19.17 -11.95 0.29
CA ILE A 139 20.12 -12.83 -0.38
C ILE A 139 19.81 -12.95 -1.86
N ALA A 140 20.81 -13.26 -2.68
CA ALA A 140 20.59 -13.52 -4.10
C ALA A 140 19.66 -14.72 -4.27
N THR A 141 18.63 -14.57 -5.11
CA THR A 141 17.70 -15.67 -5.37
C THR A 141 18.31 -16.72 -6.28
N THR A 142 17.93 -17.97 -6.06
CA THR A 142 18.11 -19.06 -7.03
C THR A 142 16.81 -19.41 -7.75
N LYS A 143 15.69 -18.74 -7.43
CA LYS A 143 14.39 -18.94 -8.08
C LYS A 143 14.34 -18.13 -9.37
N GLU A 144 13.78 -18.74 -10.42
CA GLU A 144 13.55 -18.07 -11.71
C GLU A 144 12.09 -17.60 -11.81
N ILE A 145 11.75 -16.54 -11.06
CA ILE A 145 10.40 -15.95 -11.10
C ILE A 145 10.42 -14.72 -12.01
N GLU A 146 9.74 -14.82 -13.15
CA GLU A 146 9.54 -13.74 -14.12
C GLU A 146 8.07 -13.29 -14.08
N GLY A 147 7.84 -11.98 -14.11
CA GLY A 147 6.51 -11.39 -13.97
C GLY A 147 6.36 -10.03 -14.65
N TYR A 148 5.24 -9.39 -14.36
CA TYR A 148 4.85 -8.10 -14.89
C TYR A 148 4.43 -7.13 -13.80
N VAL A 149 4.79 -5.87 -14.00
CA VAL A 149 4.19 -4.76 -13.27
C VAL A 149 2.73 -4.63 -13.71
N VAL A 150 1.77 -4.89 -12.82
CA VAL A 150 0.33 -4.87 -13.15
C VAL A 150 -0.32 -3.54 -12.84
N GLU A 151 0.25 -2.76 -11.94
CA GLU A 151 -0.22 -1.42 -11.59
C GLU A 151 0.92 -0.57 -11.05
N VAL A 152 0.87 0.74 -11.31
CA VAL A 152 1.77 1.73 -10.71
C VAL A 152 0.93 2.80 -10.05
N LYS A 153 0.87 2.77 -8.72
CA LYS A 153 0.12 3.71 -7.91
C LYS A 153 1.01 4.90 -7.58
N SER A 154 0.91 5.94 -8.40
CA SER A 154 1.41 7.28 -8.08
C SER A 154 0.36 7.98 -7.21
N VAL A 155 0.73 8.36 -5.98
CA VAL A 155 -0.23 8.91 -5.01
C VAL A 155 -0.44 10.42 -5.21
N ASP A 156 -1.67 10.85 -4.95
CA ASP A 156 -2.18 12.22 -4.95
C ASP A 156 -1.54 13.16 -3.88
N VAL A 157 -1.94 14.43 -3.99
CA VAL A 157 -1.43 15.70 -3.40
C VAL A 157 -0.95 15.67 -1.94
N LEU A 158 -1.43 14.78 -1.08
CA LEU A 158 -1.18 14.82 0.37
C LEU A 158 -0.08 13.87 0.87
N THR A 159 0.57 13.13 -0.03
CA THR A 159 1.36 11.95 0.35
C THR A 159 2.85 12.06 -0.02
N PRO A 160 3.80 11.71 0.89
CA PRO A 160 5.23 11.67 0.57
C PRO A 160 5.53 10.77 -0.65
N PRO A 161 6.65 10.97 -1.36
CA PRO A 161 6.91 10.54 -2.75
C PRO A 161 7.08 9.02 -2.99
N HIS A 162 6.52 8.18 -2.11
CA HIS A 162 6.54 6.73 -2.26
C HIS A 162 5.66 6.35 -3.45
N VAL A 163 6.21 5.58 -4.37
CA VAL A 163 5.48 5.01 -5.50
C VAL A 163 5.27 3.53 -5.21
N PHE A 164 4.01 3.10 -5.12
CA PHE A 164 3.68 1.71 -4.91
C PHE A 164 3.47 1.01 -6.25
N VAL A 165 3.98 -0.20 -6.37
CA VAL A 165 3.94 -0.97 -7.62
C VAL A 165 3.40 -2.35 -7.31
N TYR A 166 2.48 -2.81 -8.15
CA TYR A 166 1.82 -4.10 -7.95
C TYR A 166 2.43 -5.08 -8.95
N VAL A 167 2.69 -6.30 -8.51
CA VAL A 167 3.28 -7.39 -9.31
C VAL A 167 2.30 -8.55 -9.37
N ASP A 168 2.26 -9.25 -10.50
CA ASP A 168 1.44 -10.44 -10.79
C ASP A 168 1.89 -11.73 -10.08
N HIS A 169 2.63 -11.59 -8.98
CA HIS A 169 3.17 -12.71 -8.20
C HIS A 169 2.91 -12.49 -6.72
N GLY A 170 2.53 -13.57 -6.04
CA GLY A 170 2.06 -13.57 -4.66
C GLY A 170 2.50 -14.81 -3.90
N GLU A 171 1.74 -15.18 -2.87
CA GLU A 171 2.03 -16.34 -2.02
C GLU A 171 2.08 -17.64 -2.82
N GLU A 172 1.17 -17.84 -3.77
CA GLU A 172 1.12 -19.08 -4.59
C GLU A 172 2.34 -19.24 -5.49
N THR A 173 3.02 -18.15 -5.82
CA THR A 173 4.26 -18.18 -6.62
C THR A 173 5.53 -18.09 -5.77
N GLY A 174 5.38 -18.14 -4.44
CA GLY A 174 6.49 -18.20 -3.49
C GLY A 174 7.18 -16.87 -3.24
N VAL A 175 6.50 -15.75 -3.49
CA VAL A 175 6.93 -14.40 -3.12
C VAL A 175 6.69 -14.16 -1.64
N ALA A 176 7.65 -13.52 -0.98
CA ALA A 176 7.59 -13.15 0.43
C ALA A 176 7.70 -11.63 0.63
N VAL A 177 7.21 -11.15 1.78
CA VAL A 177 7.45 -9.77 2.22
C VAL A 177 8.96 -9.58 2.35
N GLY A 178 9.49 -8.52 1.75
CA GLY A 178 10.93 -8.26 1.72
C GLY A 178 11.61 -8.54 0.38
N ASP A 179 11.06 -9.48 -0.41
CA ASP A 179 11.61 -9.85 -1.71
C ASP A 179 11.83 -8.63 -2.62
N VAL A 180 12.87 -8.68 -3.45
CA VAL A 180 13.19 -7.60 -4.38
C VAL A 180 13.09 -8.06 -5.81
N PHE A 181 12.18 -7.44 -6.55
CA PHE A 181 12.06 -7.58 -8.00
C PHE A 181 12.92 -6.53 -8.71
N ASP A 182 13.58 -6.96 -9.78
CA ASP A 182 14.29 -6.10 -10.74
C ASP A 182 13.39 -5.88 -11.96
N VAL A 183 13.01 -4.62 -12.20
CA VAL A 183 12.22 -4.22 -13.37
C VAL A 183 13.17 -3.94 -14.51
N TYR A 184 12.93 -4.54 -15.67
CA TYR A 184 13.87 -4.48 -16.78
C TYR A 184 13.19 -4.33 -18.14
N GLN A 185 13.92 -3.76 -19.10
CA GLN A 185 13.49 -3.61 -20.49
C GLN A 185 14.41 -4.36 -21.45
N LYS A 186 13.81 -5.02 -22.43
CA LYS A 186 14.53 -5.61 -23.58
C LYS A 186 14.73 -4.56 -24.66
N ARG A 187 15.92 -4.47 -25.22
CA ARG A 187 16.25 -3.54 -26.31
C ARG A 187 16.82 -4.30 -27.49
N LYS A 188 16.49 -3.87 -28.72
CA LYS A 188 17.14 -4.32 -29.95
C LYS A 188 17.90 -3.16 -30.57
N ILE A 189 19.21 -3.32 -30.77
CA ILE A 189 20.07 -2.32 -31.40
C ILE A 189 20.70 -2.97 -32.63
N GLY A 190 20.50 -2.36 -33.81
CA GLY A 190 20.97 -2.93 -35.09
C GLY A 190 20.43 -4.33 -35.38
N GLY A 191 19.20 -4.63 -34.94
CA GLY A 191 18.57 -5.95 -35.09
C GLY A 191 19.02 -7.02 -34.09
N LYS A 192 20.01 -6.74 -33.24
CA LYS A 192 20.52 -7.67 -32.22
C LYS A 192 19.89 -7.42 -30.86
N GLU A 193 19.64 -8.48 -30.10
CA GLU A 193 19.18 -8.39 -28.72
C GLU A 193 20.29 -7.92 -27.80
N MET A 194 20.00 -6.88 -27.03
CA MET A 194 20.90 -6.35 -26.01
C MET A 194 20.62 -7.02 -24.65
N PRO A 195 21.59 -7.00 -23.73
CA PRO A 195 21.34 -7.38 -22.35
C PRO A 195 20.13 -6.64 -21.76
N ASP A 196 19.43 -7.31 -20.86
CA ASP A 196 18.30 -6.73 -20.16
C ASP A 196 18.74 -5.47 -19.40
N PHE A 197 18.03 -4.37 -19.63
CA PHE A 197 18.34 -3.09 -19.01
C PHE A 197 17.49 -2.92 -17.76
N SER A 198 18.09 -3.11 -16.59
CA SER A 198 17.47 -2.84 -15.29
C SER A 198 17.13 -1.35 -15.17
N ILE A 199 15.86 -1.03 -14.94
CA ILE A 199 15.38 0.35 -14.83
C ILE A 199 15.00 0.73 -13.40
N ALA A 200 14.56 -0.23 -12.57
CA ALA A 200 14.17 0.02 -11.19
C ALA A 200 14.15 -1.26 -10.35
N LYS A 201 14.08 -1.11 -9.04
CA LYS A 201 13.83 -2.22 -8.11
C LYS A 201 12.52 -2.00 -7.36
N ILE A 202 11.80 -3.06 -7.08
CA ILE A 202 10.57 -3.07 -6.30
C ILE A 202 10.84 -3.95 -5.07
N GLN A 203 10.76 -3.39 -3.88
CA GLN A 203 10.82 -4.19 -2.65
C GLN A 203 9.42 -4.49 -2.15
N VAL A 204 9.08 -5.77 -2.04
CA VAL A 204 7.75 -6.25 -1.66
C VAL A 204 7.46 -5.89 -0.21
N ILE A 205 6.30 -5.27 0.04
CA ILE A 205 5.84 -4.84 1.37
C ILE A 205 4.55 -5.51 1.82
N SER A 206 3.75 -6.02 0.87
CA SER A 206 2.54 -6.80 1.12
C SER A 206 2.43 -7.92 0.09
N VAL A 207 2.07 -9.11 0.54
CA VAL A 207 1.84 -10.27 -0.34
C VAL A 207 0.38 -10.70 -0.19
N PHE A 208 -0.24 -11.05 -1.30
CA PHE A 208 -1.56 -11.65 -1.41
C PHE A 208 -1.44 -12.94 -2.22
N ARG A 209 -2.53 -13.69 -2.36
CA ARG A 209 -2.52 -14.99 -3.03
C ARG A 209 -1.80 -15.01 -4.39
N ASN A 210 -2.24 -14.14 -5.31
CA ASN A 210 -1.78 -14.10 -6.72
C ASN A 210 -1.13 -12.76 -7.12
N ALA A 211 -0.88 -11.88 -6.16
CA ALA A 211 -0.28 -10.58 -6.42
C ALA A 211 0.45 -10.08 -5.18
N SER A 212 1.32 -9.09 -5.38
CA SER A 212 2.02 -8.41 -4.29
C SER A 212 2.06 -6.92 -4.56
N ILE A 213 2.23 -6.14 -3.50
CA ILE A 213 2.48 -4.71 -3.57
C ILE A 213 3.88 -4.46 -3.01
N GLY A 214 4.68 -3.70 -3.76
CA GLY A 214 6.00 -3.29 -3.36
C GLY A 214 6.19 -1.79 -3.44
N LEU A 215 7.23 -1.32 -2.74
CA LEU A 215 7.73 0.04 -2.84
C LEU A 215 8.75 0.12 -3.99
N LEU A 216 8.56 1.08 -4.89
CA LEU A 216 9.54 1.40 -5.92
C LEU A 216 10.77 2.05 -5.27
N LEU A 217 11.91 1.38 -5.37
CA LEU A 217 13.20 1.91 -4.94
C LEU A 217 13.80 2.72 -6.08
N GLN A 218 13.91 4.04 -5.87
CA GLN A 218 14.41 4.96 -6.88
C GLN A 218 15.89 4.68 -7.19
N THR A 219 16.18 4.43 -8.47
CA THR A 219 17.55 4.38 -8.98
C THR A 219 17.96 5.79 -9.42
N ARG A 220 19.26 6.06 -9.59
CA ARG A 220 19.77 7.40 -9.97
C ARG A 220 19.29 7.87 -11.35
N GLU A 221 18.67 6.99 -12.13
CA GLU A 221 18.14 7.29 -13.47
C GLU A 221 16.64 7.61 -13.42
N THR A 222 16.19 8.54 -14.25
CA THR A 222 14.80 9.04 -14.32
C THR A 222 13.84 8.10 -15.05
N ASN A 223 14.12 6.79 -15.08
CA ASN A 223 13.31 5.84 -15.83
C ASN A 223 11.94 5.67 -15.16
N VAL A 224 10.87 5.97 -15.91
CA VAL A 224 9.48 5.83 -15.44
C VAL A 224 9.04 4.38 -15.59
N VAL A 225 8.80 3.69 -14.47
CA VAL A 225 8.16 2.36 -14.46
C VAL A 225 6.68 2.50 -14.85
N LYS A 226 6.20 1.60 -15.70
CA LYS A 226 4.83 1.61 -16.21
C LYS A 226 4.18 0.24 -16.04
N ARG A 227 2.85 0.23 -16.02
CA ARG A 227 2.06 -1.00 -16.16
C ARG A 227 2.47 -1.74 -17.43
N GLY A 228 2.69 -3.05 -17.31
CA GLY A 228 3.08 -3.96 -18.38
C GLY A 228 4.59 -4.14 -18.56
N GLU A 229 5.42 -3.43 -17.78
CA GLU A 229 6.86 -3.67 -17.73
C GLU A 229 7.17 -5.06 -17.17
N ARG A 230 8.27 -5.66 -17.60
CA ARG A 230 8.73 -6.95 -17.08
C ARG A 230 9.51 -6.75 -15.79
N CYS A 231 9.39 -7.71 -14.90
CA CYS A 231 10.21 -7.78 -13.70
C CYS A 231 10.60 -9.22 -13.42
N ARG A 232 11.70 -9.41 -12.67
CA ARG A 232 12.13 -10.72 -12.20
C ARG A 232 12.51 -10.66 -10.74
N LEU A 233 12.28 -11.73 -9.99
CA LEU A 233 12.80 -11.83 -8.63
C LEU A 233 14.34 -11.80 -8.69
N ALA A 234 14.96 -10.94 -7.90
CA ALA A 234 16.40 -10.76 -7.88
C ALA A 234 17.01 -11.08 -6.51
N LEU A 235 16.32 -10.71 -5.43
CA LEU A 235 16.73 -11.01 -4.06
C LEU A 235 15.56 -11.60 -3.28
N GLU A 236 15.84 -12.59 -2.44
CA GLU A 236 14.89 -13.18 -1.51
C GLU A 236 15.10 -12.62 -0.11
N ALA A 237 13.98 -12.37 0.57
CA ALA A 237 13.95 -12.12 2.00
C ALA A 237 14.15 -13.42 2.80
N ARG A 238 14.99 -13.35 3.82
CA ARG A 238 15.17 -14.38 4.85
C ARG A 238 14.91 -13.83 6.25
#